data_AF-A0A3C0K9Y1-F1
#
_entry.id   AF-A0A3C0K9Y1-F1
#
_cell.length_a   1.000
_cell.length_b   1.000
_cell.length_c   1.000
_cell.angle_alpha   90.00
_cell.angle_beta   90.00
_cell.angle_gamma   90.00
#
_symmetry.space_group_name_H-M   'P 1'
#
loop_
_entity.id
_entity.type
_entity.pdbx_description
1 polymer ?
#
loop_
_entity_poly.entity_id
_entity_poly.type
_entity_poly.pdbx_seq_one_letter_code
_entity_poly.pdbx_strand_id
1 'polypeptide(L)'
;RTCENCTKTQTTPGVGLTPMIQEEYEAKLQALQELVTGARPTTLANLDAAGSSSLPITRGVIEALRDEPDQDVLGRRLASEAALSSVLEKALLLQRTLLTGKKEPNVA
;
A
#
# COMPACT_ATOMS: atom_id res chain seq x y z
N ARG A 1 -13.80 -34.66 -30.99
CA ARG A 1 -14.14 -33.46 -31.79
C ARG A 1 -13.78 -32.25 -30.94
N THR A 2 -12.78 -31.48 -31.36
CA THR A 2 -12.45 -30.20 -30.75
C THR A 2 -13.59 -29.24 -31.03
N CYS A 3 -14.14 -28.62 -29.99
CA CYS A 3 -15.21 -27.66 -30.13
C CYS A 3 -14.61 -26.34 -30.66
N GLU A 4 -14.87 -26.02 -31.93
CA GLU A 4 -14.37 -24.80 -32.60
C GLU A 4 -15.07 -23.53 -32.08
N ASN A 5 -16.29 -23.65 -31.53
CA ASN A 5 -17.12 -22.52 -31.05
C ASN A 5 -17.33 -22.52 -29.53
N CYS A 6 -16.52 -23.25 -28.76
CA CYS A 6 -16.61 -23.17 -27.30
C CYS A 6 -15.84 -21.95 -26.81
N THR A 7 -16.45 -21.13 -25.95
CA THR A 7 -15.75 -20.10 -25.19
C THR A 7 -14.66 -20.80 -24.38
N LYS A 8 -13.41 -20.73 -24.85
CA LYS A 8 -12.26 -21.22 -24.07
C LYS A 8 -12.19 -20.38 -22.81
N THR A 9 -12.08 -21.03 -21.65
CA THR A 9 -11.94 -20.36 -20.36
C THR A 9 -10.80 -19.34 -20.46
N GLN A 10 -11.14 -18.07 -20.52
CA GLN A 10 -10.15 -16.99 -20.53
C GLN A 10 -9.80 -16.73 -19.07
N THR A 11 -8.67 -17.29 -18.63
CA THR A 11 -8.19 -17.09 -17.26
C THR A 11 -7.16 -15.98 -17.26
N THR A 12 -7.39 -14.93 -16.47
CA THR A 12 -6.36 -13.94 -16.16
C THR A 12 -5.46 -14.51 -15.06
N PRO A 13 -4.15 -14.67 -15.29
CA PRO A 13 -3.23 -15.10 -14.24
C PRO A 13 -3.28 -14.14 -13.05
N GLY A 14 -3.26 -14.69 -11.83
CA GLY A 14 -3.12 -13.87 -10.64
C GLY A 14 -1.75 -13.18 -10.61
N VAL A 15 -1.75 -11.86 -10.44
CA VAL A 15 -0.53 -11.04 -10.37
C VAL A 15 -0.05 -10.79 -8.92
N GLY A 16 -0.76 -11.36 -7.95
CA GLY A 16 -0.48 -11.17 -6.52
C GLY A 16 -0.78 -9.74 -6.06
N LEU A 17 -0.15 -9.34 -4.94
CA LEU A 17 -0.30 -8.01 -4.35
C LEU A 17 0.71 -6.98 -4.90
N THR A 18 1.68 -7.42 -5.71
CA THR A 18 2.76 -6.57 -6.21
C THR A 18 2.26 -5.29 -6.91
N PRO A 19 1.22 -5.31 -7.77
CA PRO A 19 0.71 -4.08 -8.37
C PRO A 19 0.17 -3.10 -7.33
N MET A 20 -0.56 -3.59 -6.32
CA MET A 20 -1.08 -2.75 -5.24
C MET A 20 0.03 -2.15 -4.38
N ILE A 21 1.12 -2.90 -4.15
CA ILE A 21 2.31 -2.40 -3.44
C ILE A 21 2.98 -1.28 -4.25
N GLN A 22 3.07 -1.43 -5.57
CA GLN A 22 3.67 -0.41 -6.44
C GLN A 22 2.84 0.88 -6.44
N GLU A 23 1.52 0.77 -6.58
CA GLU A 23 0.60 1.92 -6.53
C GLU A 23 0.67 2.65 -5.18
N GLU A 24 0.64 1.89 -4.07
CA GLU A 24 0.80 2.48 -2.74
C GLU A 24 2.19 3.11 -2.57
N TYR A 25 3.25 2.48 -3.05
CA TYR A 25 4.60 3.01 -2.97
C TYR A 25 4.73 4.38 -3.64
N GLU A 26 4.18 4.52 -4.85
CA GLU A 26 4.18 5.80 -5.58
C GLU A 26 3.42 6.89 -4.81
N ALA A 27 2.25 6.54 -4.26
CA ALA A 27 1.45 7.45 -3.44
C ALA A 27 2.17 7.87 -2.15
N LYS A 28 2.78 6.93 -1.42
CA LYS A 28 3.54 7.20 -0.19
C LYS A 28 4.79 8.02 -0.46
N LEU A 29 5.50 7.72 -1.55
CA LEU A 29 6.70 8.46 -1.95
C LEU A 29 6.36 9.91 -2.28
N GLN A 30 5.29 10.15 -3.06
CA GLN A 30 4.86 11.51 -3.37
C GLN A 30 4.46 12.27 -2.10
N ALA A 31 3.66 11.66 -1.21
CA ALA A 31 3.27 12.29 0.04
C ALA A 31 4.47 12.65 0.93
N LEU A 32 5.45 11.75 1.02
CA LEU A 32 6.71 12.01 1.75
C LEU A 32 7.52 13.14 1.13
N GLN A 33 7.66 13.16 -0.19
CA GLN A 33 8.39 14.23 -0.89
C GLN A 33 7.74 15.60 -0.67
N GLU A 34 6.41 15.69 -0.75
CA GLU A 34 5.68 16.93 -0.51
C GLU A 34 5.84 17.42 0.95
N LEU A 35 5.91 16.50 1.91
CA LEU A 35 6.17 16.83 3.31
C LEU A 35 7.62 17.29 3.53
N VAL A 36 8.60 16.56 3.00
CA VAL A 36 10.02 16.87 3.16
C VAL A 36 10.37 18.21 2.51
N THR A 37 9.93 18.45 1.28
CA THR A 37 10.14 19.73 0.56
C THR A 37 9.36 20.90 1.14
N GLY A 38 8.38 20.64 2.00
CA GLY A 38 7.50 21.66 2.57
C GLY A 38 6.38 22.12 1.63
N ALA A 39 6.19 21.46 0.48
CA ALA A 39 5.05 21.70 -0.41
C ALA A 39 3.70 21.43 0.29
N ARG A 40 3.68 20.52 1.28
CA ARG A 40 2.57 20.34 2.22
C ARG A 40 3.02 20.54 3.67
N PRO A 41 2.16 21.14 4.52
CA PRO A 41 2.44 21.27 5.95
C PRO A 41 2.39 19.91 6.66
N THR A 42 3.16 19.75 7.74
CA THR A 42 3.17 18.54 8.60
C THR A 42 1.96 18.50 9.56
N THR A 43 0.77 18.52 8.98
CA THR A 43 -0.50 18.26 9.69
C THR A 43 -0.66 16.77 9.94
N LEU A 44 -1.48 16.40 10.93
CA LEU A 44 -1.77 14.98 11.22
C LEU A 44 -2.29 14.25 9.98
N ALA A 45 -3.25 14.84 9.26
CA ALA A 45 -3.81 14.23 8.06
C ALA A 45 -2.78 13.98 6.95
N ASN A 46 -1.81 14.89 6.75
CA ASN A 46 -0.76 14.69 5.75
C ASN A 46 0.27 13.64 6.19
N LEU A 47 0.58 13.60 7.49
CA LEU A 47 1.46 12.58 8.08
C LEU A 47 0.82 11.18 7.99
N ASP A 48 -0.47 11.07 8.28
CA ASP A 48 -1.24 9.82 8.15
C ASP A 48 -1.28 9.34 6.69
N ALA A 49 -1.41 10.26 5.73
CA ALA A 49 -1.39 9.93 4.31
C ALA A 49 -0.04 9.35 3.85
N ALA A 50 1.07 9.83 4.43
CA ALA A 50 2.42 9.38 4.12
C ALA A 50 2.82 8.07 4.84
N GLY A 51 2.20 7.77 5.99
CA GLY A 51 2.45 6.56 6.77
C GLY A 51 1.43 5.44 6.52
N SER A 52 1.39 4.48 7.44
CA SER A 52 0.37 3.44 7.55
C SER A 52 -0.09 3.29 9.00
N SER A 53 -1.09 2.43 9.26
CA SER A 53 -1.56 2.22 10.64
C SER A 53 -0.49 1.58 11.52
N SER A 54 0.34 0.69 10.98
CA SER A 54 1.43 0.03 11.71
C SER A 54 2.80 0.71 11.58
N LEU A 55 2.93 1.68 10.66
CA LEU A 55 4.13 2.51 10.49
C LEU A 55 3.71 3.99 10.41
N PRO A 56 3.33 4.60 11.55
CA PRO A 56 2.96 6.00 11.59
C PRO A 56 4.18 6.88 11.34
N ILE A 57 4.04 7.87 10.45
CA ILE A 57 5.07 8.88 10.22
C ILE A 57 4.76 10.08 11.09
N THR A 58 5.75 10.56 11.83
CA THR A 58 5.59 11.71 12.74
C THR A 58 6.30 12.94 12.19
N ARG A 59 5.97 14.11 12.73
CA ARG A 59 6.67 15.36 12.39
C ARG A 59 8.19 15.22 12.59
N GLY A 60 8.62 14.60 13.69
CA GLY A 60 10.05 14.42 13.99
C GLY A 60 10.76 13.56 12.95
N VAL A 61 10.08 12.58 12.35
CA VAL A 61 10.64 11.78 11.24
C VAL A 61 10.83 12.65 10.00
N ILE A 62 9.86 13.51 9.67
CA ILE A 62 9.98 14.43 8.53
C ILE A 62 11.08 15.46 8.75
N GLU A 63 11.20 16.00 9.96
CA GLU A 63 12.27 16.94 10.32
C GLU A 63 13.64 16.27 10.25
N ALA A 64 13.80 15.08 10.81
CA ALA A 64 15.04 14.31 10.69
C ALA A 64 15.39 14.00 9.23
N LEU A 65 14.41 13.66 8.40
CA LEU A 65 14.64 13.36 6.99
C LEU A 65 15.04 14.61 6.18
N ARG A 66 14.62 15.81 6.57
CA ARG A 66 15.05 17.07 5.93
C ARG A 66 16.51 17.41 6.21
N ASP A 67 17.01 17.02 7.37
CA ASP A 67 18.39 17.27 7.81
C ASP A 67 19.37 16.18 7.32
N GLU A 68 18.85 15.13 6.67
CA GLU A 68 19.63 13.97 6.23
C GLU A 68 20.25 14.19 4.83
N PRO A 69 21.57 14.01 4.66
CA PRO A 69 22.21 14.09 3.34
C PRO A 69 21.68 13.06 2.34
N ASP A 70 21.37 11.84 2.78
CA ASP A 70 20.87 10.75 1.93
C ASP A 70 19.32 10.67 1.91
N GLN A 71 18.62 11.79 2.08
CA GLN A 71 17.16 11.85 2.22
C GLN A 71 16.38 11.18 1.07
N ASP A 72 16.88 11.18 -0.17
CA ASP A 72 16.19 10.52 -1.30
C ASP A 72 16.19 9.00 -1.12
N VAL A 73 17.33 8.43 -0.70
CA VAL A 73 17.45 6.99 -0.46
C VAL A 73 16.61 6.57 0.74
N LEU A 74 16.71 7.31 1.85
CA LEU A 74 15.93 7.01 3.05
C LEU A 74 14.42 7.24 2.82
N GLY A 75 14.04 8.30 2.11
CA GLY A 75 12.65 8.59 1.77
C GLY A 75 12.02 7.49 0.92
N ARG A 76 12.75 6.96 -0.08
CA ARG A 76 12.29 5.82 -0.88
C ARG A 76 12.15 4.54 -0.06
N ARG A 77 13.08 4.25 0.85
CA ARG A 77 12.98 3.09 1.75
C ARG A 77 11.77 3.21 2.66
N LEU A 78 11.61 4.36 3.31
CA LEU A 78 10.48 4.63 4.19
C LEU A 78 9.13 4.54 3.45
N ALA A 79 9.05 5.08 2.24
CA ALA A 79 7.87 4.94 1.38
C ALA A 79 7.55 3.47 1.07
N SER A 80 8.58 2.65 0.76
CA SER A 80 8.42 1.23 0.47
C SER A 80 7.92 0.45 1.69
N GLU A 81 8.45 0.75 2.87
CA GLU A 81 8.02 0.12 4.13
C GLU A 81 6.57 0.49 4.47
N ALA A 82 6.22 1.78 4.38
CA ALA A 82 4.85 2.26 4.62
C ALA A 82 3.83 1.67 3.62
N ALA A 83 4.20 1.56 2.35
CA ALA A 83 3.36 0.99 1.30
C ALA A 83 3.14 -0.51 1.52
N LEU A 84 4.20 -1.27 1.78
CA LEU A 84 4.12 -2.70 2.05
C LEU A 84 3.26 -2.97 3.29
N SER A 85 3.46 -2.19 4.35
CA SER A 85 2.66 -2.24 5.57
C SER A 85 1.17 -1.98 5.28
N SER A 86 0.85 -0.92 4.53
CA SER A 86 -0.54 -0.57 4.16
C SER A 86 -1.23 -1.69 3.36
N VAL A 87 -0.53 -2.30 2.41
CA VAL A 87 -1.11 -3.39 1.60
C VAL A 87 -1.29 -4.66 2.43
N LEU A 88 -0.33 -5.00 3.30
CA LEU A 88 -0.46 -6.17 4.18
C LEU A 88 -1.61 -6.03 5.16
N GLU A 89 -1.85 -4.85 5.71
CA GLU A 89 -3.01 -4.58 6.57
C GLU A 89 -4.32 -4.86 5.83
N LYS A 90 -4.48 -4.30 4.64
CA LYS A 90 -5.65 -4.54 3.77
C LYS A 90 -5.81 -6.01 3.43
N ALA A 91 -4.72 -6.69 3.08
CA ALA A 91 -4.72 -8.11 2.73
C ALA A 91 -5.12 -9.01 3.92
N LEU A 92 -4.61 -8.74 5.12
CA LEU A 92 -4.96 -9.47 6.33
C LEU A 92 -6.42 -9.24 6.72
N LEU A 93 -6.93 -8.02 6.57
CA LEU A 93 -8.36 -7.73 6.76
C LEU A 93 -9.22 -8.51 5.76
N LEU A 94 -8.85 -8.50 4.47
CA LEU A 94 -9.53 -9.26 3.43
C LEU A 94 -9.49 -10.77 3.69
N GLN A 95 -8.36 -11.29 4.16
CA GLN A 95 -8.26 -12.70 4.52
C GLN A 95 -9.23 -13.05 5.66
N ARG A 96 -9.33 -12.21 6.69
CA ARG A 96 -10.26 -12.42 7.81
C ARG A 96 -11.72 -12.37 7.35
N THR A 97 -12.08 -11.43 6.46
CA THR A 97 -13.45 -11.35 5.92
C THR A 97 -13.79 -12.59 5.09
N LEU A 98 -12.89 -13.06 4.23
CA LEU A 98 -13.07 -14.29 3.44
C LEU A 98 -13.21 -15.55 4.34
N LEU A 99 -12.37 -15.67 5.38
CA LEU A 99 -12.45 -16.79 6.32
C LEU A 99 -13.73 -16.76 7.17
N THR A 100 -14.23 -15.58 7.49
CA THR A 100 -15.50 -15.42 8.23
C THR A 100 -16.69 -15.72 7.32
N GLY A 101 -16.69 -15.22 6.08
CA GLY A 101 -17.72 -15.51 5.08
C GLY A 101 -17.81 -17.00 4.72
N LYS A 102 -16.68 -17.71 4.65
CA LYS A 102 -16.67 -19.17 4.48
C LYS A 102 -17.36 -19.93 5.64
N LYS A 103 -17.42 -19.33 6.83
CA LYS A 103 -18.07 -19.91 8.01
C LYS A 103 -19.55 -19.54 8.13
N GLU A 104 -20.10 -18.73 7.22
CA GLU A 104 -21.54 -18.48 7.18
C GLU A 104 -22.25 -19.60 6.39
N PRO A 105 -23.07 -20.46 7.03
CA PRO A 105 -23.71 -21.61 6.40
C PRO A 105 -24.92 -21.24 5.53
N ASN A 106 -25.17 -19.94 5.27
CA ASN A 106 -26.41 -19.48 4.65
C ASN A 106 -26.38 -19.46 3.10
N VAL A 107 -25.54 -20.31 2.50
CA VAL A 107 -25.60 -20.64 1.08
C VAL A 107 -25.91 -22.14 0.99
N ALA A 108 -27.19 -22.45 0.82
CA ALA A 108 -27.69 -23.77 0.43
C ALA A 108 -27.61 -23.95 -1.09
#